data_AF-A0A654F6T1-F1
#
_entry.id   AF-A0A654F6T1-F1
#
_cell.length_a   1.000
_cell.length_b   1.000
_cell.length_c   1.000
_cell.angle_alpha   90.00
_cell.angle_beta   90.00
_cell.angle_gamma   90.00
#
_symmetry.space_group_name_H-M   'P 1'
#
loop_
_entity.id
_entity.type
_entity.pdbx_description
1 polymer ?
#
loop_
_entity_poly.entity_id
_entity_poly.type
_entity_poly.pdbx_seq_one_letter_code
_entity_poly.pdbx_strand_id
1 'polypeptide(L)'
;MAKSSEKPKFSLRLLIDEEKNRVILAEAGKDFVDVLCSLLTLPMGTIVRLLEKHQNPQSSVVGCLHNLYKSVADMDVDNFESQACKHFLLHPRSAKGSHGRDLKLNIDDTEATKFFVCPNFVSTEACRKLFSNVSTMKCRCGSSMHREIPVEEQQADGVFPSCRTSFVITDDLKVALNSMGLVMNVLNDFGYSGFDKLQEMLIDVGFEEILTLLGCLFTSEAPLTDTFLRKHCMSRKRKMLTPLVQESSVAGAADNLLTLKVYVRKTDRAVLYAECREEFVDFLFTFLAIPIEFAWELSIDIGNMGCVGNLCRSVKDLSFEKQKAATVSQCMLPYFYWKGTTS
;
A
#
# COMPACT_ATOMS: atom_id res chain seq x y z
N MET A 1 21.52 -7.67 30.38
CA MET A 1 20.43 -6.66 30.41
C MET A 1 20.13 -6.28 28.97
N ALA A 2 19.04 -6.79 28.41
CA ALA A 2 18.62 -6.42 27.06
C ALA A 2 18.15 -4.96 27.09
N LYS A 3 18.81 -4.09 26.32
CA LYS A 3 18.25 -2.77 26.00
C LYS A 3 16.95 -3.04 25.25
N SER A 4 15.82 -2.83 25.92
CA SER A 4 14.53 -2.63 25.24
C SER A 4 14.76 -1.50 24.24
N SER A 5 14.88 -1.83 22.96
CA SER A 5 14.90 -0.83 21.89
C SER A 5 13.53 -0.17 21.90
N GLU A 6 13.42 1.04 22.45
CA GLU A 6 12.19 1.82 22.34
C GLU A 6 11.86 1.97 20.85
N LYS A 7 10.64 1.57 20.48
CA LYS A 7 10.17 1.72 19.10
C LYS A 7 10.17 3.22 18.75
N PRO A 8 10.58 3.59 17.53
CA PRO A 8 10.63 5.00 17.12
C PRO A 8 9.25 5.65 17.22
N LYS A 9 9.21 6.92 17.63
CA LYS A 9 8.00 7.73 17.71
C LYS A 9 8.15 9.04 16.94
N PHE A 10 7.01 9.59 16.51
CA PHE A 10 6.89 10.89 15.86
C PHE A 10 6.13 11.84 16.78
N SER A 11 6.56 13.08 16.89
CA SER A 11 5.79 14.11 17.57
C SER A 11 5.00 14.89 16.54
N LEU A 12 3.67 14.93 16.70
CA LEU A 12 2.74 15.66 15.85
C LEU A 12 2.00 16.71 16.67
N ARG A 13 1.60 17.77 15.99
CA ARG A 13 0.87 18.90 16.58
C ARG A 13 -0.48 19.02 15.91
N LEU A 14 -1.52 18.62 16.62
CA LEU A 14 -2.89 18.63 16.14
C LEU A 14 -3.55 19.96 16.47
N LEU A 15 -4.33 20.47 15.53
CA LEU A 15 -5.29 21.54 15.77
C LEU A 15 -6.69 20.93 15.82
N ILE A 16 -7.32 20.95 16.98
CA ILE A 16 -8.57 20.25 17.25
C ILE A 16 -9.70 21.23 17.56
N ASP A 17 -10.90 20.92 17.09
CA ASP A 17 -12.15 21.48 17.59
C ASP A 17 -12.63 20.55 18.73
N GLU A 18 -12.51 21.01 19.97
CA GLU A 18 -12.91 20.22 21.14
C GLU A 18 -14.42 20.00 21.21
N GLU A 19 -15.23 20.99 20.81
CA GLU A 19 -16.69 20.90 20.82
C GLU A 19 -17.18 19.80 19.88
N LYS A 20 -16.55 19.69 18.71
CA LYS A 20 -16.88 18.67 17.69
C LYS A 20 -16.06 17.38 17.85
N ASN A 21 -15.10 17.35 18.78
CA ASN A 21 -14.12 16.28 18.94
C ASN A 21 -13.52 15.83 17.59
N ARG A 22 -12.94 16.81 16.87
CA ARG A 22 -12.47 16.65 15.50
C ARG A 22 -11.11 17.30 15.29
N VAL A 23 -10.21 16.60 14.62
CA VAL A 23 -8.96 17.14 14.10
C VAL A 23 -9.26 17.96 12.86
N ILE A 24 -8.81 19.21 12.81
CA ILE A 24 -8.91 20.04 11.61
C ILE A 24 -7.70 19.80 10.71
N LEU A 25 -6.51 19.86 11.31
CA LEU A 25 -5.24 19.56 10.67
C LEU A 25 -4.22 19.07 11.69
N ALA A 26 -3.18 18.42 11.20
CA ALA A 26 -1.98 18.05 11.92
C ALA A 26 -0.78 18.72 11.27
N GLU A 27 0.12 19.28 12.08
CA GLU A 27 1.45 19.65 11.64
C GLU A 27 2.42 18.51 11.97
N ALA A 28 3.20 18.10 10.98
CA ALA A 28 4.14 16.99 11.09
C ALA A 28 5.47 17.31 10.39
N GLY A 29 6.55 16.71 10.88
CA GLY A 29 7.85 16.76 10.20
C GLY A 29 7.96 15.77 9.04
N LYS A 30 9.00 15.96 8.21
CA LYS A 30 9.36 15.10 7.08
C LYS A 30 9.29 13.60 7.40
N ASP A 31 9.87 13.17 8.52
CA ASP A 31 9.95 11.73 8.84
C ASP A 31 8.58 11.06 8.92
N PHE A 32 7.56 11.76 9.42
CA PHE A 32 6.20 11.22 9.48
C PHE A 32 5.54 11.20 8.10
N VAL A 33 5.77 12.25 7.29
CA VAL A 33 5.26 12.31 5.91
C VAL A 33 5.88 11.23 5.04
N ASP A 34 7.18 10.95 5.19
CA ASP A 34 7.83 9.82 4.53
C ASP A 34 7.16 8.49 4.86
N VAL A 35 6.75 8.29 6.12
CA VAL A 35 5.97 7.11 6.50
C VAL A 35 4.61 7.10 5.82
N LEU A 36 3.86 8.21 5.79
CA LEU A 36 2.59 8.28 5.05
C LEU A 36 2.75 7.95 3.57
N CYS A 37 3.79 8.48 2.92
CA CYS A 37 4.14 8.16 1.54
C CYS A 37 4.44 6.66 1.38
N SER A 38 5.16 6.07 2.34
CA SER A 38 5.50 4.64 2.30
C SER A 38 4.25 3.74 2.35
N LEU A 39 3.18 4.15 3.03
CA LEU A 39 1.92 3.41 3.08
C LEU A 39 1.36 3.19 1.67
N LEU A 40 1.49 4.18 0.78
CA LEU A 40 1.01 4.09 -0.59
C LEU A 40 1.75 3.04 -1.42
N THR A 41 2.98 2.74 -1.04
CA THR A 41 3.83 1.74 -1.73
C THR A 41 3.54 0.31 -1.27
N LEU A 42 2.73 0.12 -0.24
CA LEU A 42 2.39 -1.20 0.28
C LEU A 42 1.43 -1.94 -0.66
N PRO A 43 1.73 -3.19 -1.04
CA PRO A 43 0.78 -4.05 -1.74
C PRO A 43 -0.46 -4.35 -0.89
N MET A 44 -1.62 -4.53 -1.52
CA MET A 44 -2.87 -4.81 -0.81
C MET A 44 -2.82 -6.05 0.09
N GLY A 45 -2.12 -7.11 -0.32
CA GLY A 45 -1.94 -8.32 0.50
C GLY A 45 -1.13 -8.05 1.77
N THR A 46 -0.13 -7.16 1.70
CA THR A 46 0.64 -6.72 2.87
C THR A 46 -0.23 -5.92 3.82
N ILE A 47 -1.08 -5.03 3.30
CA ILE A 47 -2.02 -4.24 4.12
C ILE A 47 -3.00 -5.15 4.85
N VAL A 48 -3.63 -6.09 4.15
CA VAL A 48 -4.54 -7.07 4.75
C VAL A 48 -3.85 -7.81 5.89
N ARG A 49 -2.66 -8.35 5.63
CA ARG A 49 -1.85 -9.09 6.61
C ARG A 49 -1.46 -8.24 7.83
N LEU A 50 -1.04 -6.99 7.63
CA LEU A 50 -0.68 -6.08 8.71
C LEU A 50 -1.89 -5.71 9.59
N LEU A 51 -3.03 -5.41 8.96
CA LEU A 51 -4.24 -5.03 9.67
C LEU A 51 -4.88 -6.20 10.43
N GLU A 52 -4.80 -7.42 9.89
CA GLU A 52 -5.23 -8.65 10.58
C GLU A 52 -4.43 -8.93 11.85
N LYS A 53 -3.12 -8.64 11.84
CA LYS A 53 -2.26 -8.79 13.03
C LYS A 53 -2.55 -7.73 14.09
N HIS A 54 -2.94 -6.52 13.66
CA HIS A 54 -3.13 -5.37 14.52
C HIS A 54 -4.52 -5.31 15.17
N GLN A 55 -5.58 -5.60 14.41
CA GLN A 55 -6.97 -5.52 14.88
C GLN A 55 -7.53 -6.92 15.17
N ASN A 56 -8.55 -6.98 16.03
CA ASN A 56 -9.27 -8.22 16.32
C ASN A 56 -9.78 -8.85 15.00
N PRO A 57 -9.59 -10.16 14.74
CA PRO A 57 -9.89 -10.88 13.48
C PRO A 57 -11.33 -10.80 12.94
N GLN A 58 -12.21 -9.98 13.52
CA GLN A 58 -13.61 -9.80 13.14
C GLN A 58 -13.88 -8.52 12.32
N SER A 59 -12.89 -7.63 12.13
CA SER A 59 -13.04 -6.40 11.35
C SER A 59 -12.35 -6.55 9.98
N SER A 60 -13.12 -6.85 8.92
CA SER A 60 -12.60 -6.87 7.55
C SER A 60 -12.42 -5.43 7.03
N VAL A 61 -11.41 -4.73 7.53
CA VAL A 61 -11.10 -3.32 7.17
C VAL A 61 -10.95 -3.12 5.65
N VAL A 62 -10.49 -4.16 4.94
CA VAL A 62 -10.22 -4.14 3.49
C VAL A 62 -11.27 -4.92 2.67
N GLY A 63 -12.44 -5.21 3.26
CA GLY A 63 -13.58 -5.80 2.55
C GLY A 63 -13.27 -7.14 1.85
N CYS A 64 -13.54 -7.24 0.55
CA CYS A 64 -13.37 -8.49 -0.21
C CYS A 64 -11.91 -8.91 -0.42
N LEU A 65 -10.95 -7.99 -0.31
CA LEU A 65 -9.52 -8.33 -0.41
C LEU A 65 -9.06 -9.20 0.76
N HIS A 66 -9.69 -9.07 1.93
CA HIS A 66 -9.48 -9.99 3.06
C HIS A 66 -9.88 -11.43 2.67
N ASN A 67 -11.03 -11.61 2.04
CA ASN A 67 -11.49 -12.93 1.59
C ASN A 67 -10.56 -13.52 0.52
N LEU A 68 -10.04 -12.69 -0.38
CA LEU A 68 -9.10 -13.11 -1.41
C LEU A 68 -7.76 -13.57 -0.80
N TYR A 69 -7.20 -12.76 0.11
CA TYR A 69 -5.98 -13.10 0.84
C TYR A 69 -6.14 -14.41 1.63
N LYS A 70 -7.25 -14.54 2.36
CA LYS A 70 -7.57 -15.75 3.12
C LYS A 70 -7.72 -16.98 2.22
N SER A 71 -8.33 -16.83 1.04
CA SER A 71 -8.46 -17.92 0.07
C SER A 71 -7.07 -18.44 -0.36
N VAL A 72 -6.12 -17.54 -0.63
CA VAL A 72 -4.73 -17.94 -0.93
C VAL A 72 -4.08 -18.62 0.27
N ALA A 73 -4.32 -18.12 1.49
CA ALA A 73 -3.75 -18.70 2.71
C ALA A 73 -4.23 -20.14 2.94
N ASP A 74 -5.54 -20.37 2.77
CA ASP A 74 -6.24 -21.63 3.04
C ASP A 74 -6.03 -22.69 1.93
N MET A 75 -5.75 -22.29 0.68
CA MET A 75 -5.48 -23.22 -0.43
C MET A 75 -4.26 -24.11 -0.20
N ASP A 76 -4.26 -25.33 -0.72
CA ASP A 76 -3.08 -26.20 -0.62
C ASP A 76 -1.92 -25.69 -1.52
N VAL A 77 -0.70 -26.07 -1.18
CA VAL A 77 0.51 -25.73 -1.95
C VAL A 77 0.47 -26.36 -3.35
N ASP A 78 -0.18 -27.52 -3.49
CA ASP A 78 -0.35 -28.22 -4.76
C ASP A 78 -1.14 -27.41 -5.81
N ASN A 79 -1.86 -26.36 -5.37
CA ASN A 79 -2.55 -25.41 -6.24
C ASN A 79 -1.62 -24.32 -6.83
N PHE A 80 -0.32 -24.31 -6.48
CA PHE A 80 0.65 -23.28 -6.90
C PHE A 80 1.92 -23.89 -7.51
N GLU A 81 2.69 -23.10 -8.28
CA GLU A 81 3.91 -23.58 -8.99
C GLU A 81 4.97 -24.11 -8.07
N SER A 82 5.02 -23.47 -6.92
CA SER A 82 5.92 -23.80 -5.86
C SER A 82 5.38 -23.20 -4.57
N GLN A 83 5.90 -23.73 -3.46
CA GLN A 83 5.78 -23.09 -2.15
C GLN A 83 6.17 -21.60 -2.19
N ALA A 84 7.15 -21.24 -3.03
CA ALA A 84 7.60 -19.86 -3.16
C ALA A 84 6.54 -18.96 -3.81
N CYS A 85 5.83 -19.43 -4.84
CA CYS A 85 4.76 -18.66 -5.48
C CYS A 85 3.62 -18.34 -4.50
N LYS A 86 3.16 -19.35 -3.73
CA LYS A 86 2.19 -19.15 -2.65
C LYS A 86 2.71 -18.14 -1.63
N HIS A 87 3.97 -18.29 -1.22
CA HIS A 87 4.59 -17.39 -0.25
C HIS A 87 4.65 -15.93 -0.76
N PHE A 88 4.96 -15.70 -2.03
CA PHE A 88 5.01 -14.36 -2.61
C PHE A 88 3.63 -13.70 -2.73
N LEU A 89 2.56 -14.46 -2.97
CA LEU A 89 1.19 -13.92 -2.95
C LEU A 89 0.73 -13.54 -1.54
N LEU A 90 1.20 -14.25 -0.51
CA LEU A 90 0.91 -13.95 0.90
C LEU A 90 1.81 -12.86 1.48
N HIS A 91 2.98 -12.64 0.89
CA HIS A 91 3.97 -11.63 1.26
C HIS A 91 4.42 -10.83 0.04
N PRO A 92 3.47 -10.15 -0.64
CA PRO A 92 3.77 -9.35 -1.81
C PRO A 92 4.70 -8.21 -1.42
N ARG A 93 5.64 -7.90 -2.31
CA ARG A 93 6.67 -6.88 -2.07
C ARG A 93 6.44 -5.67 -2.95
N SER A 94 6.69 -4.50 -2.40
CA SER A 94 6.77 -3.28 -3.20
C SER A 94 8.07 -3.26 -4.01
N ALA A 95 7.99 -3.01 -5.32
CA ALA A 95 9.17 -2.80 -6.16
C ALA A 95 10.00 -1.57 -5.71
N LYS A 96 9.35 -0.61 -5.04
CA LYS A 96 9.96 0.58 -4.41
C LYS A 96 10.48 0.31 -2.99
N GLY A 97 10.50 -0.94 -2.52
CA GLY A 97 10.90 -1.32 -1.16
C GLY A 97 12.34 -0.94 -0.77
N SER A 98 13.18 -0.50 -1.71
CA SER A 98 14.47 0.14 -1.40
C SER A 98 14.32 1.48 -0.68
N HIS A 99 13.22 2.22 -0.87
CA HIS A 99 12.96 3.48 -0.16
C HIS A 99 12.49 3.28 1.30
N GLY A 100 12.08 2.06 1.68
CA GLY A 100 11.60 1.74 3.02
C GLY A 100 12.69 1.60 4.08
N ARG A 101 13.97 1.51 3.67
CA ARG A 101 15.10 1.24 4.58
C ARG A 101 15.68 2.46 5.27
N ASP A 102 15.38 3.66 4.77
CA ASP A 102 15.76 4.94 5.41
C ASP A 102 14.59 5.56 6.21
N LEU A 103 13.45 4.88 6.31
CA LEU A 103 12.31 5.34 7.10
C LEU A 103 12.62 5.27 8.60
N LYS A 104 12.29 6.34 9.32
CA LYS A 104 12.35 6.36 10.78
C LYS A 104 11.51 5.26 11.43
N LEU A 105 10.41 4.86 10.78
CA LEU A 105 9.60 3.72 11.17
C LEU A 105 9.09 3.02 9.91
N ASN A 106 9.42 1.74 9.74
CA ASN A 106 8.87 0.90 8.69
C ASN A 106 7.82 -0.04 9.29
N ILE A 107 6.61 -0.05 8.73
CA ILE A 107 5.54 -0.97 9.14
C ILE A 107 5.51 -2.26 8.30
N ASP A 108 6.21 -2.30 7.17
CA ASP A 108 6.34 -3.51 6.38
C ASP A 108 7.28 -4.49 7.09
N ASP A 109 6.71 -5.60 7.55
CA ASP A 109 7.40 -6.71 8.20
C ASP A 109 7.85 -7.78 7.20
N THR A 110 7.80 -7.51 5.90
CA THR A 110 8.31 -8.41 4.86
C THR A 110 9.83 -8.39 4.85
N GLU A 111 10.47 -9.58 4.85
CA GLU A 111 11.92 -9.67 4.76
C GLU A 111 12.48 -9.04 3.47
N ALA A 112 13.67 -8.43 3.59
CA ALA A 112 14.40 -7.85 2.47
C ALA A 112 14.58 -8.88 1.33
N THR A 113 14.48 -8.42 0.08
CA THR A 113 14.64 -9.30 -1.09
C THR A 113 16.08 -9.80 -1.16
N LYS A 114 16.26 -11.07 -0.81
CA LYS A 114 17.49 -11.80 -1.05
C LYS A 114 17.52 -12.25 -2.50
N PHE A 115 18.65 -12.02 -3.16
CA PHE A 115 18.90 -12.52 -4.49
C PHE A 115 19.88 -13.67 -4.40
N PHE A 116 19.54 -14.77 -5.02
CA PHE A 116 20.34 -15.97 -5.05
C PHE A 116 20.83 -16.25 -6.46
N VAL A 117 22.07 -16.67 -6.57
CA VAL A 117 22.68 -17.15 -7.80
C VAL A 117 23.16 -18.57 -7.65
N CYS A 118 23.45 -19.17 -8.79
CA CYS A 118 24.10 -20.47 -8.86
C CYS A 118 25.48 -20.43 -8.14
N PRO A 119 25.87 -21.47 -7.39
CA PRO A 119 27.23 -21.56 -6.85
C PRO A 119 28.31 -21.46 -7.92
N ASN A 120 28.03 -22.05 -9.09
CA ASN A 120 28.89 -22.01 -10.30
C ASN A 120 28.75 -20.70 -11.10
N PHE A 121 28.14 -19.66 -10.53
CA PHE A 121 27.96 -18.35 -11.18
C PHE A 121 29.30 -17.76 -11.66
N VAL A 122 30.38 -17.91 -10.87
CA VAL A 122 31.71 -17.43 -11.25
C VAL A 122 32.37 -18.37 -12.27
N SER A 123 32.11 -19.67 -12.17
CA SER A 123 32.83 -20.74 -12.86
C SER A 123 32.30 -21.09 -14.25
N THR A 124 31.03 -20.81 -14.55
CA THR A 124 30.40 -21.25 -15.81
C THR A 124 29.62 -20.12 -16.48
N GLU A 125 29.91 -19.85 -17.74
CA GLU A 125 29.28 -18.76 -18.50
C GLU A 125 27.76 -18.94 -18.66
N ALA A 126 27.29 -20.18 -18.78
CA ALA A 126 25.86 -20.52 -18.80
C ALA A 126 25.10 -20.16 -17.50
N CYS A 127 25.82 -20.00 -16.39
CA CYS A 127 25.27 -19.69 -15.06
C CYS A 127 25.33 -18.19 -14.71
N ARG A 128 26.04 -17.36 -15.50
CA ARG A 128 26.30 -15.94 -15.20
C ARG A 128 25.12 -14.99 -15.42
N LYS A 129 24.05 -15.44 -16.10
CA LYS A 129 22.93 -14.59 -16.53
C LYS A 129 21.64 -14.78 -15.71
N LEU A 130 21.67 -15.62 -14.68
CA LEU A 130 20.47 -16.00 -13.93
C LEU A 130 20.67 -15.72 -12.45
N PHE A 131 19.77 -14.93 -11.89
CA PHE A 131 19.55 -14.75 -10.47
C PHE A 131 18.08 -15.05 -10.18
N SER A 132 17.78 -15.44 -8.95
CA SER A 132 16.42 -15.72 -8.49
C SER A 132 16.21 -15.10 -7.11
N ASN A 133 14.99 -14.71 -6.80
CA ASN A 133 14.56 -14.35 -5.45
C ASN A 133 14.20 -15.59 -4.60
N VAL A 134 14.40 -16.81 -5.13
CA VAL A 134 14.11 -18.09 -4.49
C VAL A 134 15.38 -18.96 -4.45
N SER A 135 15.79 -19.36 -3.25
CA SER A 135 17.02 -20.14 -3.03
C SER A 135 16.98 -21.57 -3.59
N THR A 136 15.78 -22.05 -3.93
CA THR A 136 15.51 -23.40 -4.46
C THR A 136 15.35 -23.42 -5.99
N MET A 137 15.44 -22.27 -6.67
CA MET A 137 15.27 -22.22 -8.11
C MET A 137 16.43 -22.93 -8.82
N LYS A 138 16.12 -23.76 -9.82
CA LYS A 138 17.14 -24.51 -10.57
C LYS A 138 17.80 -23.63 -11.62
N CYS A 139 19.13 -23.62 -11.60
CA CYS A 139 19.94 -23.01 -12.66
C CYS A 139 19.97 -23.91 -13.91
N ARG A 140 20.38 -23.35 -15.06
CA ARG A 140 20.58 -24.10 -16.31
C ARG A 140 21.60 -25.24 -16.18
N CYS A 141 22.52 -25.17 -15.23
CA CYS A 141 23.45 -26.27 -14.91
C CYS A 141 22.83 -27.38 -14.03
N GLY A 142 21.53 -27.28 -13.70
CA GLY A 142 20.82 -28.23 -12.84
C GLY A 142 21.00 -28.00 -11.33
N SER A 143 21.94 -27.16 -10.91
CA SER A 143 22.17 -26.84 -9.49
C SER A 143 21.17 -25.82 -8.94
N SER A 144 20.84 -25.92 -7.65
CA SER A 144 19.99 -24.95 -6.96
C SER A 144 20.73 -23.63 -6.74
N MET A 145 20.07 -22.51 -7.02
CA MET A 145 20.59 -21.16 -6.78
C MET A 145 20.44 -20.79 -5.30
N HIS A 146 21.41 -21.14 -4.46
CA HIS A 146 21.36 -20.84 -3.01
C HIS A 146 22.43 -19.86 -2.54
N ARG A 147 23.30 -19.39 -3.43
CA ARG A 147 24.35 -18.42 -3.07
C ARG A 147 23.77 -17.01 -3.10
N GLU A 148 23.66 -16.39 -1.93
CA GLU A 148 23.13 -15.03 -1.78
C GLU A 148 24.08 -13.98 -2.36
N ILE A 149 23.53 -12.98 -3.06
CA ILE A 149 24.22 -11.77 -3.51
C ILE A 149 23.82 -10.62 -2.58
N PRO A 150 24.79 -9.95 -1.94
CA PRO A 150 24.52 -8.69 -1.27
C PRO A 150 24.20 -7.63 -2.33
N VAL A 151 23.01 -7.06 -2.29
CA VAL A 151 22.68 -5.89 -3.09
C VAL A 151 23.17 -4.67 -2.30
N GLU A 152 24.24 -4.04 -2.80
CA GLU A 152 24.63 -2.71 -2.32
C GLU A 152 23.57 -1.72 -2.79
N GLU A 153 22.81 -1.19 -1.83
CA GLU A 153 21.81 -0.18 -2.11
C GLU A 153 22.46 1.19 -2.15
N GLN A 154 22.29 1.88 -3.28
CA GLN A 154 22.59 3.29 -3.33
C GLN A 154 21.65 4.01 -2.38
N GLN A 155 22.24 4.78 -1.48
CA GLN A 155 21.58 5.63 -0.51
C GLN A 155 20.65 6.59 -1.27
N ALA A 156 19.37 6.23 -1.35
CA ALA A 156 18.37 7.09 -1.94
C ALA A 156 18.04 8.14 -0.88
N ASP A 157 18.72 9.28 -0.96
CA ASP A 157 18.38 10.46 -0.17
C ASP A 157 16.85 10.63 -0.23
N GLY A 158 16.20 10.60 0.93
CA GLY A 158 14.78 10.30 1.05
C GLY A 158 13.87 11.14 0.13
N VAL A 159 12.59 10.78 0.08
CA VAL A 159 11.60 11.44 -0.81
C VAL A 159 11.48 12.96 -0.56
N PHE A 160 12.09 13.52 0.49
CA PHE A 160 12.28 14.98 0.68
C PHE A 160 13.73 15.37 1.04
N PRO A 161 14.24 16.56 0.66
CA PRO A 161 15.54 17.04 1.13
C PRO A 161 15.46 17.44 2.60
N SER A 162 16.51 17.17 3.38
CA SER A 162 16.60 17.53 4.79
C SER A 162 16.91 19.01 5.00
N CYS A 163 15.90 19.89 5.02
CA CYS A 163 16.01 21.18 5.71
C CYS A 163 14.64 21.75 6.12
N ARG A 164 14.30 21.63 7.41
CA ARG A 164 13.26 22.41 8.12
C ARG A 164 11.88 22.52 7.47
N THR A 165 11.42 21.51 6.74
CA THR A 165 10.04 21.47 6.23
C THR A 165 9.13 20.81 7.25
N SER A 166 8.21 21.59 7.82
CA SER A 166 7.00 21.03 8.41
C SER A 166 5.89 21.02 7.37
N PHE A 167 4.98 20.06 7.53
CA PHE A 167 3.89 19.81 6.61
C PHE A 167 2.58 19.94 7.37
N VAL A 168 1.57 20.44 6.67
CA VAL A 168 0.18 20.44 7.14
C VAL A 168 -0.52 19.25 6.51
N ILE A 169 -1.20 18.47 7.34
CA ILE A 169 -1.97 17.29 6.97
C ILE A 169 -3.40 17.52 7.41
N THR A 170 -4.34 17.63 6.48
CA THR A 170 -5.77 17.77 6.82
C THR A 170 -6.36 16.43 7.26
N ASP A 171 -7.50 16.46 7.94
CA ASP A 171 -8.16 15.24 8.42
C ASP A 171 -8.50 14.25 7.30
N ASP A 172 -8.73 14.73 6.07
CA ASP A 172 -8.94 13.92 4.87
C ASP A 172 -7.63 13.47 4.18
N LEU A 173 -6.48 13.59 4.86
CA LEU A 173 -5.12 13.20 4.43
C LEU A 173 -4.57 13.94 3.20
N LYS A 174 -4.96 15.19 2.98
CA LYS A 174 -4.18 16.06 2.07
C LYS A 174 -2.94 16.54 2.80
N VAL A 175 -1.80 16.38 2.17
CA VAL A 175 -0.49 16.84 2.65
C VAL A 175 -0.03 18.03 1.82
N ALA A 176 0.43 19.09 2.49
CA ALA A 176 1.02 20.26 1.87
C ALA A 176 2.17 20.80 2.73
N LEU A 177 3.07 21.60 2.13
CA LEU A 177 4.09 22.31 2.89
C LEU A 177 3.43 23.30 3.86
N ASN A 178 3.96 23.41 5.08
CA ASN A 178 3.37 24.30 6.06
C ASN A 178 3.58 25.77 5.67
N SER A 179 2.48 26.54 5.65
CA SER A 179 2.52 27.99 5.62
C SER A 179 1.29 28.54 6.35
N MET A 180 1.43 29.71 6.97
CA MET A 180 0.31 30.36 7.66
C MET A 180 -0.87 30.62 6.72
N GLY A 181 -0.60 30.98 5.46
CA GLY A 181 -1.64 31.18 4.44
C GLY A 181 -2.44 29.89 4.17
N LEU A 182 -1.77 28.74 4.07
CA LEU A 182 -2.44 27.45 3.90
C LEU A 182 -3.27 27.06 5.12
N VAL A 183 -2.74 27.24 6.34
CA VAL A 183 -3.49 26.99 7.57
C VAL A 183 -4.77 27.82 7.61
N MET A 184 -4.68 29.13 7.34
CA MET A 184 -5.86 30.00 7.31
C MET A 184 -6.87 29.62 6.22
N ASN A 185 -6.40 29.20 5.03
CA ASN A 185 -7.29 28.71 3.98
C ASN A 185 -8.04 27.45 4.42
N VAL A 186 -7.34 26.48 5.02
CA VAL A 186 -7.96 25.26 5.55
C VAL A 186 -9.00 25.60 6.63
N LEU A 187 -8.70 26.54 7.53
CA LEU A 187 -9.66 26.99 8.53
C LEU A 187 -10.93 27.60 7.89
N ASN A 188 -10.75 28.48 6.91
CA ASN A 188 -11.86 29.10 6.18
C ASN A 188 -12.72 28.06 5.45
N ASP A 189 -12.09 27.07 4.80
CA ASP A 189 -12.78 25.98 4.11
C ASP A 189 -13.64 25.14 5.06
N PHE A 190 -13.22 24.99 6.32
CA PHE A 190 -13.99 24.33 7.37
C PHE A 190 -14.93 25.27 8.15
N GLY A 191 -15.01 26.55 7.77
CA GLY A 191 -15.92 27.55 8.35
C GLY A 191 -15.45 28.20 9.64
N TYR A 192 -14.14 28.20 9.92
CA TYR A 192 -13.54 28.87 11.08
C TYR A 192 -12.94 30.22 10.66
N SER A 193 -13.28 31.29 11.39
CA SER A 193 -12.75 32.64 11.17
C SER A 193 -11.36 32.88 11.78
N GLY A 194 -10.86 31.91 12.55
CA GLY A 194 -9.63 32.02 13.32
C GLY A 194 -9.47 30.83 14.27
N PHE A 195 -8.62 31.00 15.28
CA PHE A 195 -8.24 29.92 16.21
C PHE A 195 -9.06 29.90 17.50
N ASP A 196 -9.99 30.84 17.71
CA ASP A 196 -10.67 31.04 19.00
C ASP A 196 -11.44 29.81 19.52
N LYS A 197 -11.83 28.91 18.62
CA LYS A 197 -12.58 27.67 18.91
C LYS A 197 -11.71 26.41 18.81
N LEU A 198 -10.40 26.58 18.64
CA LEU A 198 -9.48 25.50 18.35
C LEU A 198 -8.42 25.39 19.44
N GLN A 199 -8.06 24.16 19.74
CA GLN A 199 -7.01 23.84 20.70
C GLN A 199 -5.84 23.17 20.00
N GLU A 200 -4.63 23.50 20.44
CA GLU A 200 -3.41 22.82 20.03
C GLU A 200 -3.15 21.62 20.95
N MET A 201 -2.91 20.45 20.37
CA MET A 201 -2.63 19.22 21.10
C MET A 201 -1.39 18.53 20.54
N LEU A 202 -0.38 18.30 21.38
CA LEU A 202 0.81 17.53 21.02
C LEU A 202 0.60 16.05 21.31
N ILE A 203 0.93 15.20 20.33
CA ILE A 203 0.83 13.75 20.46
C ILE A 203 2.12 13.07 20.01
N ASP A 204 2.37 11.92 20.63
CA ASP A 204 3.38 10.99 20.15
C ASP A 204 2.70 9.86 19.37
N VAL A 205 3.16 9.61 18.16
CA VAL A 205 2.64 8.61 17.23
C VAL A 205 3.68 7.52 17.05
N GLY A 206 3.31 6.27 17.32
CA GLY A 206 4.14 5.10 17.15
C GLY A 206 3.55 4.10 16.16
N PHE A 207 4.07 2.88 16.22
CA PHE A 207 3.74 1.79 15.30
C PHE A 207 2.23 1.44 15.30
N GLU A 208 1.61 1.34 16.47
CA GLU A 208 0.19 0.97 16.60
C GLU A 208 -0.73 2.08 16.06
N GLU A 209 -0.39 3.35 16.32
CA GLU A 209 -1.16 4.47 15.78
C GLU A 209 -1.06 4.55 14.26
N ILE A 210 0.11 4.23 13.66
CA ILE A 210 0.28 4.20 12.20
C ILE A 210 -0.52 3.06 11.57
N LEU A 211 -0.57 1.89 12.19
CA LEU A 211 -1.41 0.79 11.72
C LEU A 211 -2.90 1.09 11.85
N THR A 212 -3.30 1.77 12.93
CA THR A 212 -4.65 2.29 13.09
C THR A 212 -4.98 3.30 11.97
N LEU A 213 -4.06 4.22 11.67
CA LEU A 213 -4.20 5.19 10.59
C LEU A 213 -4.31 4.50 9.22
N LEU A 214 -3.50 3.47 8.96
CA LEU A 214 -3.59 2.65 7.75
C LEU A 214 -4.97 2.01 7.61
N GLY A 215 -5.56 1.53 8.70
CA GLY A 215 -6.93 1.01 8.66
C GLY A 215 -7.97 2.10 8.37
N CYS A 216 -7.83 3.26 9.03
CA CYS A 216 -8.69 4.42 8.82
C CYS A 216 -8.62 4.98 7.39
N LEU A 217 -7.46 4.87 6.72
CA LEU A 217 -7.27 5.25 5.31
C LEU A 217 -8.32 4.58 4.38
N PHE A 218 -8.72 3.34 4.68
CA PHE A 218 -9.66 2.55 3.88
C PHE A 218 -11.10 2.56 4.39
N THR A 219 -11.40 3.21 5.52
CA THR A 219 -12.71 3.07 6.17
C THR A 219 -13.32 4.39 6.62
N SER A 220 -12.49 5.41 6.87
CA SER A 220 -12.91 6.70 7.40
C SER A 220 -12.80 7.81 6.36
N GLU A 221 -13.63 8.84 6.53
CA GLU A 221 -13.50 10.15 5.86
C GLU A 221 -12.75 11.17 6.73
N ALA A 222 -12.46 10.81 8.00
CA ALA A 222 -11.78 11.63 9.00
C ALA A 222 -10.70 10.79 9.74
N PRO A 223 -9.72 10.22 9.02
CA PRO A 223 -8.75 9.28 9.57
C PRO A 223 -7.86 9.85 10.69
N LEU A 224 -7.50 11.14 10.71
CA LEU A 224 -6.70 11.68 11.82
C LEU A 224 -7.54 11.74 13.10
N THR A 225 -8.79 12.21 12.99
CA THR A 225 -9.75 12.22 14.10
C THR A 225 -10.00 10.82 14.66
N ASP A 226 -10.29 9.85 13.79
CA ASP A 226 -10.61 8.49 14.21
C ASP A 226 -9.41 7.78 14.84
N THR A 227 -8.20 8.05 14.32
CA THR A 227 -6.96 7.47 14.84
C THR A 227 -6.55 8.08 16.18
N PHE A 228 -6.47 9.42 16.26
CA PHE A 228 -5.82 10.08 17.39
C PHE A 228 -6.77 10.50 18.51
N LEU A 229 -8.02 10.87 18.19
CA LEU A 229 -8.99 11.27 19.20
C LEU A 229 -9.88 10.10 19.62
N ARG A 230 -10.37 9.31 18.66
CA ARG A 230 -11.31 8.21 18.94
C ARG A 230 -10.61 6.89 19.19
N LYS A 231 -9.39 6.71 18.70
CA LYS A 231 -8.55 5.51 18.89
C LYS A 231 -9.23 4.21 18.43
N HIS A 232 -10.13 4.29 17.46
CA HIS A 232 -10.77 3.11 16.91
C HIS A 232 -11.24 3.34 15.46
N CYS A 233 -11.10 2.30 14.65
CA CYS A 233 -11.54 2.27 13.27
C CYS A 233 -13.02 1.84 13.24
N MET A 234 -13.97 2.79 13.25
CA MET A 234 -15.37 2.42 13.08
C MET A 234 -15.57 1.88 11.67
N SER A 235 -15.98 0.61 11.54
CA SER A 235 -16.58 0.11 10.31
C SER A 235 -17.94 0.78 10.11
N ARG A 236 -17.94 2.06 9.72
CA ARG A 236 -19.15 2.67 9.17
C ARG A 236 -19.37 2.00 7.84
N LYS A 237 -20.57 1.43 7.64
CA LYS A 237 -21.01 0.97 6.32
C LYS A 237 -20.79 2.12 5.35
N ARG A 238 -19.77 2.03 4.48
CA ARG A 238 -19.65 2.94 3.36
C ARG A 238 -20.98 2.87 2.61
N LYS A 239 -21.57 4.03 2.28
CA LYS A 239 -22.51 4.06 1.16
C LYS A 239 -21.77 3.42 -0.01
N MET A 240 -22.34 2.39 -0.63
CA MET A 240 -21.77 1.81 -1.85
C MET A 240 -21.43 2.97 -2.77
N LEU A 241 -20.14 3.14 -3.10
CA LEU A 241 -19.78 3.96 -4.24
C LEU A 241 -20.47 3.31 -5.44
N THR A 242 -21.41 4.03 -6.03
CA THR A 242 -22.09 3.58 -7.24
C THR A 242 -21.00 3.39 -8.30
N PRO A 243 -20.84 2.21 -8.90
CA PRO A 243 -19.87 2.04 -9.95
C PRO A 243 -20.36 2.88 -11.14
N LEU A 244 -19.67 3.98 -11.44
CA LEU A 244 -19.79 4.62 -12.74
C LEU A 244 -18.90 3.83 -13.70
N VAL A 245 -19.45 2.72 -14.21
CA VAL A 245 -18.88 2.06 -15.37
C VAL A 245 -19.14 2.97 -16.55
N GLN A 246 -18.15 3.76 -16.94
CA GLN A 246 -18.13 4.39 -18.25
C GLN A 246 -17.31 3.46 -19.15
N GLU A 247 -17.97 2.83 -20.12
CA GLU A 247 -17.32 1.99 -21.12
C GLU A 247 -16.30 2.85 -21.89
N SER A 248 -15.02 2.77 -21.52
CA SER A 248 -13.94 3.24 -22.38
C SER A 248 -13.50 2.07 -23.25
N SER A 249 -13.99 2.02 -24.48
CA SER A 249 -13.48 1.09 -25.49
C SER A 249 -12.03 1.47 -25.81
N VAL A 250 -11.06 0.79 -25.20
CA VAL A 250 -9.65 0.92 -25.60
C VAL A 250 -9.47 0.08 -26.86
N ALA A 251 -9.46 0.74 -28.01
CA ALA A 251 -9.17 0.10 -29.28
C ALA A 251 -7.69 -0.29 -29.35
N GLY A 252 -7.41 -1.60 -29.29
CA GLY A 252 -6.17 -2.16 -29.83
C GLY A 252 -5.35 -3.02 -28.87
N ALA A 253 -5.64 -4.32 -28.86
CA ALA A 253 -4.73 -5.47 -28.86
C ALA A 253 -5.59 -6.70 -28.53
N ALA A 254 -5.33 -7.85 -29.15
CA ALA A 254 -6.16 -9.05 -29.09
C ALA A 254 -6.84 -9.25 -27.73
N ASP A 255 -8.16 -9.04 -27.70
CA ASP A 255 -9.00 -9.21 -26.51
C ASP A 255 -8.94 -10.68 -26.07
N ASN A 256 -8.05 -10.99 -25.13
CA ASN A 256 -8.12 -12.20 -24.33
C ASN A 256 -9.34 -12.05 -23.39
N LEU A 257 -10.53 -12.20 -23.96
CA LEU A 257 -11.80 -12.13 -23.24
C LEU A 257 -11.88 -13.30 -22.25
N LEU A 258 -11.76 -12.99 -20.97
CA LEU A 258 -12.01 -13.94 -19.89
C LEU A 258 -13.51 -14.25 -19.85
N THR A 259 -13.87 -15.52 -20.05
CA THR A 259 -15.26 -15.96 -20.01
C THR A 259 -15.64 -16.45 -18.62
N LEU A 260 -16.67 -15.86 -18.02
CA LEU A 260 -17.21 -16.25 -16.71
C LEU A 260 -18.64 -16.76 -16.85
N LYS A 261 -18.95 -17.85 -16.12
CA LYS A 261 -20.33 -18.29 -15.91
C LYS A 261 -20.82 -17.73 -14.59
N VAL A 262 -21.77 -16.80 -14.64
CA VAL A 262 -22.26 -16.10 -13.44
C VAL A 262 -23.65 -16.61 -13.07
N TYR A 263 -23.81 -17.00 -11.81
CA TYR A 263 -25.09 -17.46 -11.26
C TYR A 263 -25.74 -16.34 -10.49
N VAL A 264 -26.89 -15.89 -11.01
CA VAL A 264 -27.58 -14.69 -10.53
C VAL A 264 -28.92 -15.09 -9.91
N ARG A 265 -29.21 -14.55 -8.73
CA ARG A 265 -30.52 -14.71 -8.10
C ARG A 265 -31.56 -13.91 -8.88
N LYS A 266 -32.66 -14.55 -9.27
CA LYS A 266 -33.66 -13.95 -10.16
C LYS A 266 -34.43 -12.77 -9.55
N THR A 267 -34.60 -12.75 -8.22
CA THR A 267 -35.44 -11.77 -7.52
C THR A 267 -34.82 -10.38 -7.43
N ASP A 268 -33.54 -10.31 -7.14
CA ASP A 268 -32.79 -9.06 -6.87
C ASP A 268 -31.63 -8.85 -7.85
N ARG A 269 -31.44 -9.77 -8.81
CA ARG A 269 -30.31 -9.79 -9.74
C ARG A 269 -28.94 -9.83 -9.04
N ALA A 270 -28.88 -10.24 -7.78
CA ALA A 270 -27.62 -10.36 -7.06
C ALA A 270 -26.79 -11.53 -7.60
N VAL A 271 -25.50 -11.28 -7.84
CA VAL A 271 -24.53 -12.34 -8.19
C VAL A 271 -24.28 -13.18 -6.94
N LEU A 272 -24.51 -14.49 -7.04
CA LEU A 272 -24.28 -15.44 -5.95
C LEU A 272 -22.86 -15.99 -5.98
N TYR A 273 -22.44 -16.48 -7.15
CA TYR A 273 -21.08 -16.93 -7.41
C TYR A 273 -20.81 -16.93 -8.92
N ALA A 274 -19.54 -17.02 -9.28
CA ALA A 274 -19.09 -17.16 -10.66
C ALA A 274 -18.17 -18.37 -10.78
N GLU A 275 -18.41 -19.20 -11.80
CA GLU A 275 -17.47 -20.22 -12.24
C GLU A 275 -16.57 -19.60 -13.32
N CYS A 276 -15.27 -19.77 -13.14
CA CYS A 276 -14.25 -19.21 -14.02
C CYS A 276 -13.10 -20.20 -14.20
N ARG A 277 -12.26 -19.94 -15.20
CA ARG A 277 -11.02 -20.67 -15.41
C ARG A 277 -9.92 -20.11 -14.51
N GLU A 278 -8.84 -20.87 -14.37
CA GLU A 278 -7.65 -20.50 -13.59
C GLU A 278 -7.12 -19.11 -13.94
N GLU A 279 -7.10 -18.74 -15.22
CA GLU A 279 -6.62 -17.42 -15.69
C GLU A 279 -7.31 -16.23 -14.99
N PHE A 280 -8.61 -16.36 -14.70
CA PHE A 280 -9.34 -15.31 -13.98
C PHE A 280 -9.03 -15.31 -12.49
N VAL A 281 -8.82 -16.48 -11.89
CA VAL A 281 -8.41 -16.59 -10.48
C VAL A 281 -7.02 -16.01 -10.28
N ASP A 282 -6.08 -16.32 -11.19
CA ASP A 282 -4.74 -15.75 -11.19
C ASP A 282 -4.79 -14.23 -11.33
N PHE A 283 -5.59 -13.74 -12.28
CA PHE A 283 -5.86 -12.31 -12.42
C PHE A 283 -6.38 -11.71 -11.11
N LEU A 284 -7.34 -12.34 -10.43
CA LEU A 284 -7.81 -11.86 -9.13
C LEU A 284 -6.68 -11.81 -8.09
N PHE A 285 -5.85 -12.85 -8.00
CA PHE A 285 -4.74 -12.87 -7.04
C PHE A 285 -3.69 -11.78 -7.30
N THR A 286 -3.57 -11.29 -8.54
CA THR A 286 -2.68 -10.14 -8.81
C THR A 286 -3.06 -8.89 -8.01
N PHE A 287 -4.33 -8.69 -7.65
CA PHE A 287 -4.75 -7.54 -6.84
C PHE A 287 -4.07 -7.50 -5.47
N LEU A 288 -3.66 -8.64 -4.91
CA LEU A 288 -2.91 -8.68 -3.65
C LEU A 288 -1.50 -8.08 -3.80
N ALA A 289 -0.92 -8.15 -5.00
CA ALA A 289 0.41 -7.65 -5.28
C ALA A 289 0.44 -6.19 -5.75
N ILE A 290 -0.72 -5.58 -6.02
CA ILE A 290 -0.79 -4.18 -6.48
C ILE A 290 -0.63 -3.22 -5.30
N PRO A 291 0.35 -2.29 -5.34
CA PRO A 291 0.44 -1.22 -4.34
C PRO A 291 -0.70 -0.20 -4.44
N ILE A 292 -1.04 0.46 -3.33
CA ILE A 292 -2.13 1.45 -3.29
C ILE A 292 -1.95 2.53 -4.36
N GLU A 293 -0.74 3.08 -4.50
CA GLU A 293 -0.45 4.14 -5.48
C GLU A 293 -0.79 3.71 -6.92
N PHE A 294 -0.48 2.46 -7.28
CA PHE A 294 -0.79 1.92 -8.60
C PHE A 294 -2.28 1.64 -8.77
N ALA A 295 -2.94 1.11 -7.74
CA ALA A 295 -4.38 0.90 -7.76
C ALA A 295 -5.14 2.22 -7.97
N TRP A 296 -4.63 3.32 -7.38
CA TRP A 296 -5.19 4.65 -7.59
C TRP A 296 -4.93 5.18 -9.02
N GLU A 297 -3.76 4.95 -9.60
CA GLU A 297 -3.47 5.35 -10.99
C GLU A 297 -4.31 4.62 -12.03
N LEU A 298 -4.67 3.35 -11.76
CA LEU A 298 -5.52 2.54 -12.62
C LEU A 298 -7.01 2.84 -12.44
N SER A 299 -7.38 3.68 -11.47
CA SER A 299 -8.78 4.06 -11.23
C SER A 299 -9.28 4.99 -12.32
N ILE A 300 -10.45 4.66 -12.87
CA ILE A 300 -11.17 5.49 -13.84
C ILE A 300 -11.61 6.83 -13.19
N ASP A 301 -11.82 6.84 -11.86
CA ASP A 301 -12.21 8.02 -11.10
C ASP A 301 -11.14 8.38 -10.06
N ILE A 302 -10.06 9.00 -10.54
CA ILE A 302 -8.92 9.49 -9.74
C ILE A 302 -9.39 10.47 -8.64
N GLY A 303 -10.55 11.12 -8.83
CA GLY A 303 -11.12 12.11 -7.92
C GLY A 303 -11.80 11.54 -6.67
N ASN A 304 -12.18 10.25 -6.67
CA ASN A 304 -13.24 9.76 -5.77
C ASN A 304 -12.80 8.64 -4.81
N MET A 305 -11.49 8.49 -4.60
CA MET A 305 -10.91 7.53 -3.64
C MET A 305 -10.80 8.05 -2.20
N GLY A 306 -11.47 9.16 -1.88
CA GLY A 306 -11.44 9.77 -0.54
C GLY A 306 -10.00 10.06 -0.06
N CYS A 307 -9.68 9.64 1.15
CA CYS A 307 -8.38 9.89 1.78
C CYS A 307 -7.19 9.27 1.03
N VAL A 308 -7.36 8.10 0.42
CA VAL A 308 -6.32 7.48 -0.43
C VAL A 308 -6.00 8.40 -1.61
N GLY A 309 -7.03 8.87 -2.32
CA GLY A 309 -6.86 9.73 -3.48
C GLY A 309 -6.24 11.08 -3.12
N ASN A 310 -6.64 11.66 -1.98
CA ASN A 310 -6.04 12.88 -1.45
C ASN A 310 -4.55 12.71 -1.18
N LEU A 311 -4.17 11.64 -0.47
CA LEU A 311 -2.78 11.38 -0.13
C LEU A 311 -1.94 11.12 -1.39
N CYS A 312 -2.42 10.29 -2.32
CA CYS A 312 -1.72 10.04 -3.59
C CYS A 312 -1.50 11.33 -4.41
N ARG A 313 -2.51 12.21 -4.47
CA ARG A 313 -2.41 13.50 -5.17
C ARG A 313 -1.39 14.41 -4.50
N SER A 314 -1.45 14.54 -3.18
CA SER A 314 -0.49 15.34 -2.42
C SER A 314 0.94 14.87 -2.63
N VAL A 315 1.19 13.57 -2.64
CA VAL A 315 2.54 13.02 -2.91
C VAL A 315 2.99 13.34 -4.34
N LYS A 316 2.09 13.25 -5.33
CA LYS A 316 2.40 13.66 -6.70
C LYS A 316 2.76 15.14 -6.77
N ASP A 317 1.94 16.02 -6.21
CA ASP A 317 2.16 17.48 -6.24
C ASP A 317 3.49 17.86 -5.57
N LEU A 318 3.79 17.26 -4.41
CA LEU A 318 5.05 17.45 -3.71
C LEU A 318 6.26 16.88 -4.50
N SER A 319 6.06 15.82 -5.28
CA SER A 319 7.10 15.27 -6.15
C SER A 319 7.35 16.13 -7.40
N PHE A 320 6.34 16.85 -7.90
CA PHE A 320 6.50 17.80 -9.00
C PHE A 320 7.32 19.02 -8.60
N GLU A 321 7.23 19.47 -7.34
CA GLU A 321 8.16 20.48 -6.81
C GLU A 321 9.63 20.00 -6.81
N LYS A 322 9.87 18.68 -6.84
CA LYS A 322 11.20 18.06 -7.00
C LYS A 322 11.63 17.81 -8.45
N GLN A 323 10.71 17.72 -9.42
CA GLN A 323 11.03 17.33 -10.79
C GLN A 323 11.66 18.46 -11.62
N LYS A 324 12.91 18.79 -11.28
CA LYS A 324 13.97 19.07 -12.27
C LYS A 324 14.77 17.81 -12.64
N ALA A 325 14.44 16.64 -12.10
CA ALA A 325 15.00 15.36 -12.53
C ALA A 325 13.90 14.28 -12.49
N ALA A 326 13.42 13.88 -13.66
CA ALA A 326 12.41 12.85 -13.82
C ALA A 326 13.07 11.45 -13.80
N THR A 327 12.40 10.49 -13.18
CA THR A 327 12.58 9.08 -13.53
C THR A 327 11.21 8.44 -13.58
N VAL A 328 10.68 8.29 -14.79
CA VAL A 328 9.47 7.52 -15.08
C VAL A 328 9.78 6.06 -14.74
N SER A 329 8.97 5.43 -13.88
CA SER A 329 9.14 4.02 -13.53
C SER A 329 7.91 3.23 -13.95
N GLN A 330 8.10 2.38 -14.95
CA GLN A 330 7.16 1.33 -15.35
C GLN A 330 7.12 0.25 -14.25
N CYS A 331 5.94 -0.03 -13.73
CA CYS A 331 5.73 -1.21 -12.90
C CYS A 331 5.69 -2.44 -13.81
N MET A 332 6.78 -3.22 -13.82
CA MET A 332 6.77 -4.56 -14.42
C MET A 332 6.34 -5.56 -13.34
N LEU A 333 5.09 -6.01 -13.39
CA LEU A 333 4.65 -7.20 -12.65
C LEU A 333 5.46 -8.40 -13.17
N PRO A 334 6.14 -9.20 -12.31
CA PRO A 334 6.77 -10.43 -12.76
C PRO A 334 5.70 -11.39 -13.31
N TYR A 335 5.79 -11.71 -14.60
CA TYR A 335 4.84 -12.55 -15.34
C TYR A 335 4.93 -14.06 -15.00
N PHE A 336 5.35 -14.46 -13.79
CA PHE A 336 5.67 -15.86 -13.52
C PHE A 336 5.13 -16.32 -12.17
N TYR A 337 3.90 -16.86 -12.18
CA TYR A 337 3.36 -17.58 -11.02
C TYR A 337 2.76 -18.97 -11.31
N TRP A 338 2.62 -19.45 -12.56
CA TRP A 338 2.25 -20.86 -12.79
C TRP A 338 2.54 -21.45 -14.19
N LYS A 339 2.64 -22.79 -14.21
CA LYS A 339 2.76 -23.72 -15.34
C LYS A 339 1.61 -23.57 -16.35
N GLY A 340 1.95 -23.14 -17.56
CA GLY A 340 1.22 -23.62 -18.73
C GLY A 340 1.52 -25.10 -18.94
N THR A 341 0.52 -25.98 -18.83
CA THR A 341 0.61 -27.29 -19.47
C THR A 341 0.45 -27.08 -20.97
N THR A 342 1.56 -26.88 -21.67
CA THR A 342 1.61 -27.16 -23.11
C THR A 342 1.64 -28.67 -23.27
N SER A 343 0.49 -29.27 -23.52
CA SER A 343 0.38 -30.55 -24.22
C SER A 343 0.80 -30.40 -25.67
#